data_AF-K1VCD7-F1
#
_entry.id   AF-K1VCD7-F1
#
_cell.length_a   1.000
_cell.length_b   1.000
_cell.length_c   1.000
_cell.angle_alpha   90.00
_cell.angle_beta   90.00
_cell.angle_gamma   90.00
#
_symmetry.space_group_name_H-M   'P 1'
#
loop_
_entity.id
_entity.type
_entity.pdbx_description
1 polymer ?
#
loop_
_entity_poly.entity_id
_entity_poly.type
_entity_poly.pdbx_seq_one_letter_code
_entity_poly.pdbx_strand_id
1 'polypeptide(L)'
;MGCPSLERLAIPRSIRTLEQGLLSGNTRVSSIVIPAGVGEIAFGAFDNTRIREVRVEAVTPPVAGLIHDQWYGFPKDVEKIIVPAGTADAYKKAAGWSRFADRIE
;
A
#
# COMPACT_ATOMS: atom_id res chain seq x y z
N MET A 1 12.37 -0.95 14.06
CA MET A 1 11.57 -1.05 15.31
C MET A 1 10.12 -1.25 14.90
N GLY A 2 9.70 -2.50 14.70
CA GLY A 2 8.30 -2.81 14.36
C GLY A 2 7.42 -2.74 15.62
N CYS A 3 6.13 -2.48 15.47
CA CYS A 3 5.15 -2.60 16.57
C CYS A 3 4.59 -4.03 16.59
N PRO A 4 5.15 -4.98 17.37
CA PRO A 4 4.84 -6.41 17.28
C PRO A 4 3.49 -6.80 17.91
N SER A 5 2.65 -5.83 18.30
CA SER A 5 1.34 -6.05 18.92
C SER A 5 0.19 -5.43 18.11
N LEU A 6 0.48 -4.76 17.00
CA LEU A 6 -0.55 -4.12 16.19
C LEU A 6 -1.21 -5.16 15.29
N GLU A 7 -2.42 -5.59 15.64
CA GLU A 7 -3.23 -6.52 14.84
C GLU A 7 -4.18 -5.79 13.89
N ARG A 8 -4.51 -4.52 14.19
CA ARG A 8 -5.29 -3.64 13.30
C ARG A 8 -4.61 -2.27 13.20
N LEU A 9 -4.15 -1.92 12.00
CA LEU A 9 -3.74 -0.55 11.68
C LEU A 9 -4.93 0.21 11.10
N ALA A 10 -5.43 1.21 11.82
CA ALA A 10 -6.34 2.21 11.27
C ALA A 10 -5.51 3.45 10.90
N ILE A 11 -5.33 3.68 9.59
CA ILE A 11 -4.69 4.90 9.10
C ILE A 11 -5.70 6.05 9.23
N PRO A 12 -5.40 7.13 9.95
CA PRO A 12 -6.32 8.27 10.06
C PRO A 12 -6.62 8.91 8.70
N ARG A 13 -7.86 9.36 8.51
CA ARG A 13 -8.30 10.00 7.24
C ARG A 13 -7.59 11.32 6.92
N SER A 14 -6.93 11.94 7.90
CA SER A 14 -6.13 13.15 7.73
C SER A 14 -4.75 12.90 7.12
N ILE A 15 -4.29 11.64 7.11
CA ILE A 15 -2.98 11.29 6.56
C ILE A 15 -2.99 11.42 5.04
N ARG A 16 -2.00 12.14 4.52
CA ARG A 16 -1.79 12.38 3.08
C ARG A 16 -0.65 11.55 2.51
N THR A 17 0.37 11.28 3.32
CA THR A 17 1.57 10.56 2.90
C THR A 17 1.82 9.40 3.85
N LEU A 18 2.06 8.22 3.27
CA LEU A 18 2.51 7.04 4.00
C LEU A 18 4.03 6.95 3.86
N GLU A 19 4.72 7.33 4.92
CA GLU A 19 6.17 7.50 4.95
C GLU A 19 6.96 6.19 4.82
N GLN A 20 8.24 6.31 4.45
CA GLN A 20 9.14 5.18 4.32
C GLN A 20 9.24 4.39 5.62
N GLY A 21 9.07 3.06 5.53
CA GLY A 21 9.20 2.15 6.65
C GLY A 21 8.11 2.26 7.72
N LEU A 22 6.95 2.86 7.41
CA LEU A 22 5.82 3.04 8.32
C LEU A 22 5.49 1.79 9.15
N LEU A 23 5.51 0.60 8.54
CA LEU A 23 5.33 -0.68 9.21
C LEU A 23 6.52 -1.64 9.05
N SER A 24 7.71 -1.14 8.69
CA SER A 24 8.84 -2.03 8.39
C SER A 24 9.17 -2.98 9.55
N GLY A 25 9.21 -4.28 9.26
CA GLY A 25 9.45 -5.33 10.25
C GLY A 25 8.21 -5.76 11.05
N ASN A 26 7.02 -5.25 10.76
CA ASN A 26 5.78 -5.78 11.33
C ASN A 26 5.38 -7.09 10.62
N THR A 27 5.32 -8.18 11.38
CA THR A 27 5.00 -9.51 10.86
C THR A 27 3.61 -10.02 11.24
N ARG A 28 2.78 -9.19 11.89
CA ARG A 28 1.46 -9.60 12.40
C ARG A 28 0.29 -9.02 11.64
N VAL A 29 0.45 -7.85 11.03
CA VAL A 29 -0.58 -7.25 10.19
C VAL A 29 -0.62 -7.99 8.87
N SER A 30 -1.76 -8.64 8.59
CA SER A 30 -2.03 -9.36 7.35
C SER A 30 -2.90 -8.58 6.36
N SER A 31 -3.68 -7.60 6.84
CA SER A 31 -4.52 -6.74 6.00
C SER A 31 -4.43 -5.28 6.45
N ILE A 32 -4.43 -4.35 5.48
CA ILE A 32 -4.44 -2.91 5.73
C ILE A 32 -5.51 -2.20 4.90
N VAL A 33 -5.98 -1.07 5.42
CA VAL A 33 -6.87 -0.16 4.71
C VAL A 33 -6.17 1.17 4.52
N ILE A 34 -6.03 1.60 3.26
CA ILE A 34 -5.49 2.89 2.85
C ILE A 34 -6.66 3.83 2.57
N PRO A 35 -6.87 4.87 3.41
CA PRO A 35 -7.99 5.80 3.27
C PRO A 35 -7.93 6.60 1.96
N ALA A 36 -9.09 7.07 1.51
CA ALA A 36 -9.23 7.84 0.27
C ALA A 36 -8.41 9.15 0.23
N GLY A 37 -8.02 9.66 1.40
CA GLY A 37 -7.25 10.90 1.53
C GLY A 37 -5.75 10.76 1.25
N VAL A 38 -5.22 9.53 1.18
CA VAL A 38 -3.79 9.28 0.95
C VAL A 38 -3.45 9.61 -0.50
N GLY A 39 -2.55 10.58 -0.68
CA GLY A 39 -2.05 11.02 -1.97
C GLY A 39 -0.72 10.39 -2.36
N GLU A 40 0.07 9.91 -1.40
CA GLU A 40 1.39 9.34 -1.65
C GLU A 40 1.71 8.15 -0.74
N ILE A 41 2.37 7.15 -1.32
CA ILE A 41 2.95 6.00 -0.61
C ILE A 41 4.44 5.95 -0.93
N ALA A 42 5.26 6.31 0.06
CA ALA A 42 6.70 6.38 -0.08
C ALA A 42 7.32 4.99 -0.35
N PHE A 43 8.56 5.02 -0.83
CA PHE A 43 9.37 3.82 -1.00
C PHE A 43 9.44 3.04 0.32
N GLY A 44 9.15 1.74 0.29
CA GLY A 44 9.32 0.88 1.46
C GLY A 44 8.31 1.11 2.59
N ALA A 45 7.21 1.84 2.38
CA ALA A 45 6.23 2.15 3.43
C ALA A 45 5.74 0.89 4.19
N PHE A 46 5.42 -0.17 3.45
CA PHE A 46 5.02 -1.47 3.98
C PHE A 46 5.95 -2.61 3.57
N ASP A 47 7.19 -2.31 3.19
CA ASP A 47 8.16 -3.35 2.87
C ASP A 47 8.57 -4.13 4.13
N ASN A 48 8.99 -5.38 3.92
CA ASN A 48 9.32 -6.32 5.00
C ASN A 48 8.17 -6.49 6.02
N THR A 49 6.94 -6.58 5.52
CA THR A 49 5.74 -6.93 6.29
C THR A 49 5.15 -8.27 5.86
N ARG A 50 4.15 -8.78 6.57
CA ARG A 50 3.39 -10.00 6.22
C ARG A 50 2.00 -9.68 5.66
N ILE A 51 1.82 -8.48 5.11
CA ILE A 51 0.55 -8.04 4.53
C ILE A 51 0.25 -8.85 3.28
N ARG A 52 -0.91 -9.51 3.27
CA ARG A 52 -1.45 -10.28 2.15
C ARG A 52 -2.54 -9.53 1.40
N GLU A 53 -3.27 -8.68 2.10
CA GLU A 53 -4.40 -7.94 1.53
C GLU A 53 -4.24 -6.44 1.75
N VAL A 54 -4.44 -5.65 0.71
CA VAL A 54 -4.43 -4.19 0.77
C VAL A 54 -5.75 -3.69 0.21
N ARG A 55 -6.54 -2.98 1.01
CA ARG A 55 -7.72 -2.27 0.49
C ARG A 55 -7.40 -0.78 0.36
N VAL A 56 -7.61 -0.23 -0.84
CA VAL A 56 -7.42 1.19 -1.12
C VAL A 56 -8.79 1.83 -1.33
N GLU A 57 -9.05 2.93 -0.64
CA GLU A 57 -10.32 3.66 -0.76
C GLU A 57 -10.22 4.86 -1.72
N ALA A 58 -9.01 5.20 -2.18
CA ALA A 58 -8.77 6.31 -3.11
C ALA A 58 -9.22 5.96 -4.53
N VAL A 59 -9.99 6.85 -5.16
CA VAL A 59 -10.46 6.66 -6.55
C VAL A 59 -9.39 6.96 -7.59
N THR A 60 -8.38 7.73 -7.20
CA THR A 60 -7.17 7.99 -7.99
C THR A 60 -6.01 7.28 -7.31
N PRO A 61 -5.14 6.55 -8.05
CA PRO A 61 -3.99 5.89 -7.47
C PRO A 61 -3.10 6.88 -6.72
N PRO A 62 -2.78 6.64 -5.44
CA PRO A 62 -1.75 7.39 -4.74
C PRO A 62 -0.42 7.35 -5.50
N VAL A 63 0.33 8.44 -5.48
CA VAL A 63 1.66 8.49 -6.09
C VAL A 63 2.56 7.46 -5.41
N ALA A 64 3.20 6.61 -6.21
CA ALA A 64 4.23 5.70 -5.75
C ALA A 64 5.56 6.48 -5.62
N GLY A 65 6.12 6.55 -4.41
CA GLY A 65 7.44 7.13 -4.17
C GLY A 65 8.54 6.22 -4.76
N LEU A 66 8.82 6.39 -6.05
CA LEU A 66 9.82 5.62 -6.79
C LEU A 66 11.24 6.05 -6.40
N ILE A 67 12.14 5.09 -6.20
CA ILE A 67 13.58 5.31 -6.09
C ILE A 67 14.25 4.47 -7.19
N HIS A 68 15.00 5.12 -8.08
CA HIS A 68 15.61 4.48 -9.25
C HIS A 68 14.62 3.63 -10.06
N ASP A 69 13.44 4.19 -10.37
CA ASP A 69 12.32 3.54 -11.07
C ASP A 69 11.74 2.30 -10.38
N GLN A 70 12.12 2.05 -9.11
CA GLN A 70 11.60 0.96 -8.31
C GLN A 70 10.75 1.49 -7.17
N TRP A 71 9.60 0.84 -6.94
CA TRP A 71 8.78 1.09 -5.77
C TRP A 71 8.68 -0.21 -4.99
N TYR A 72 8.92 -0.16 -3.68
CA TYR A 72 8.71 -1.26 -2.74
C TYR A 72 7.65 -0.89 -1.70
N GLY A 73 6.56 -0.25 -2.12
CA GLY A 73 5.48 0.16 -1.21
C GLY A 73 4.78 -0.97 -0.43
N PHE A 74 4.73 -2.20 -0.97
CA PHE A 74 4.07 -3.37 -0.39
C PHE A 74 5.01 -4.58 -0.46
N PRO A 75 4.81 -5.62 0.39
CA PRO A 75 5.63 -6.81 0.36
C PRO A 75 5.40 -7.61 -0.93
N LYS A 76 6.44 -8.34 -1.37
CA LYS A 76 6.41 -9.11 -2.64
C LYS A 76 5.37 -10.23 -2.65
N ASP A 77 4.95 -10.68 -1.47
CA ASP A 77 4.00 -11.77 -1.26
C ASP A 77 2.59 -11.25 -0.93
N VAL A 78 2.29 -9.97 -1.18
CA VAL A 78 0.91 -9.46 -1.21
C VAL A 78 0.10 -10.29 -2.20
N GLU A 79 -1.06 -10.78 -1.81
CA GLU A 79 -1.90 -11.65 -2.64
C GLU A 79 -2.97 -10.86 -3.38
N LYS A 80 -3.47 -9.80 -2.76
CA LYS A 80 -4.65 -9.08 -3.22
C LYS A 80 -4.59 -7.59 -2.90
N ILE A 81 -4.88 -6.77 -3.90
CA ILE A 81 -5.04 -5.31 -3.78
C ILE A 81 -6.44 -4.95 -4.29
N ILE A 82 -7.32 -4.57 -3.37
CA ILE A 82 -8.71 -4.22 -3.65
C ILE A 82 -8.78 -2.71 -3.82
N VAL A 83 -9.24 -2.25 -4.98
CA VAL A 83 -9.42 -0.81 -5.27
C VAL A 83 -10.89 -0.47 -5.50
N PRO A 84 -11.29 0.82 -5.52
CA PRO A 84 -12.68 1.17 -5.77
C PRO A 84 -13.14 0.69 -7.14
N ALA A 85 -14.41 0.28 -7.23
CA ALA A 85 -15.01 -0.21 -8.46
C ALA A 85 -14.82 0.81 -9.61
N GLY A 86 -14.42 0.31 -10.78
CA GLY A 86 -14.16 1.14 -11.97
C GLY A 86 -12.80 1.83 -12.01
N THR A 87 -11.95 1.66 -10.99
CA THR A 87 -10.62 2.30 -10.94
C THR A 87 -9.46 1.34 -11.21
N ALA A 88 -9.71 0.04 -11.25
CA ALA A 88 -8.68 -1.00 -11.43
C ALA A 88 -7.74 -0.72 -12.61
N ASP A 89 -8.26 -0.30 -13.77
CA ASP A 89 -7.43 0.01 -14.94
C ASP A 89 -6.49 1.20 -14.71
N ALA A 90 -6.91 2.21 -13.95
CA ALA A 90 -6.07 3.35 -13.60
C ALA A 90 -4.93 2.91 -12.68
N TYR A 91 -5.22 2.07 -11.68
CA TYR A 91 -4.21 1.49 -10.80
C TYR A 91 -3.23 0.60 -11.57
N LYS A 92 -3.72 -0.28 -12.45
CA LYS A 92 -2.88 -1.18 -13.26
C LYS A 92 -1.93 -0.44 -14.21
N LYS A 93 -2.27 0.79 -14.61
CA LYS A 93 -1.44 1.65 -15.47
C LYS A 93 -0.56 2.62 -14.70
N ALA A 94 -0.84 2.87 -13.43
CA ALA A 94 -0.10 3.83 -12.62
C ALA A 94 1.32 3.33 -12.34
N ALA A 95 2.28 4.27 -12.36
CA ALA A 95 3.68 3.98 -12.09
C ALA A 95 3.84 3.36 -10.69
N GLY A 96 4.67 2.32 -10.59
CA GLY A 96 4.81 1.52 -9.38
C GLY A 96 3.67 0.52 -9.15
N TRP A 97 2.41 0.92 -9.28
CA TRP A 97 1.24 0.04 -9.09
C TRP A 97 1.12 -1.04 -10.16
N SER A 98 1.57 -0.75 -11.39
CA SER A 98 1.57 -1.70 -12.51
C SER A 98 2.30 -3.01 -12.23
N ARG A 99 3.25 -3.05 -11.27
CA ARG A 99 3.93 -4.28 -10.85
C ARG A 99 3.03 -5.28 -10.11
N PHE A 100 1.85 -4.83 -9.68
CA PHE A 100 0.84 -5.65 -9.01
C PHE A 100 -0.43 -5.78 -9.86
N ALA A 101 -0.36 -5.50 -11.17
CA ALA A 101 -1.55 -5.46 -12.02
C ALA A 101 -2.32 -6.79 -12.04
N ASP A 102 -1.64 -7.91 -11.82
CA ASP A 102 -2.16 -9.27 -11.65
C ASP A 102 -2.92 -9.49 -10.34
N ARG A 103 -2.70 -8.63 -9.34
CA ARG A 103 -3.27 -8.74 -7.98
C ARG A 103 -4.27 -7.63 -7.67
N ILE A 104 -4.41 -6.66 -8.57
CA ILE A 104 -5.36 -5.56 -8.46
C ILE A 104 -6.73 -6.00 -8.98
N GLU A 105 -7.72 -5.94 -8.10
CA GLU A 105 -9.13 -6.23 -8.37
C GLU A 105 -10.05 -5.05 -7.99
#